data_AF-A0A7X7MMR1-F1
#
_entry.id   AF-A0A7X7MMR1-F1
#
_cell.length_a   1.000
_cell.length_b   1.000
_cell.length_c   1.000
_cell.angle_alpha   90.00
_cell.angle_beta   90.00
_cell.angle_gamma   90.00
#
_symmetry.space_group_name_H-M   'P 1'
#
loop_
_entity.id
_entity.type
_entity.pdbx_description
1 polymer ?
#
loop_
_entity_poly.entity_id
_entity_poly.type
_entity_poly.pdbx_seq_one_letter_code
_entity_poly.pdbx_strand_id
1 'polypeptide(L)'
;MAFDSGSVSFRLFYLQQQYDSSLIDAFSQHVAPPIESLNRDPIRGWVTGRHLFDRAISDETCVIGPYLHAQWLHAEKKVPAALLRAHVQMEEDLERRARETDFLPRAVRAEVKQRVTESLLPKMPPTLTSIPVVVDFRNDLLVAAAMSDKQTDTLSPAFKETAGTLPILLTPETAALRRKQVNANDLEPVSFSPDTALEPPNESTLGMDFFTWLWFAWEKEGGVYHLPDGREFGVMLEGPLTFFREGQGAHEALLRKGSPLNSREAGTALLCGKKLKRAKVVIAHSDDVFSATVDADFAFRSLKLPKGEQTEAAGRFEERMLMIETFWSAWLALFDRFLDLRTDTQAWAKTLDAMRQWIARFGEV
;
A
#
# COMPACT_ATOMS: atom_id res chain seq x y z
N MET A 1 -6.82 0.29 -16.56
CA MET A 1 -6.91 0.68 -15.14
C MET A 1 -5.60 0.29 -14.45
N ALA A 2 -5.51 0.28 -13.11
CA ALA A 2 -4.22 0.25 -12.40
C ALA A 2 -3.30 -0.93 -12.79
N PHE A 3 -3.87 -2.09 -13.12
CA PHE A 3 -3.12 -3.28 -13.53
C PHE A 3 -2.89 -3.39 -15.05
N ASP A 4 -3.75 -2.81 -15.90
CA ASP A 4 -3.66 -2.97 -17.36
C ASP A 4 -2.60 -2.08 -18.04
N SER A 5 -2.19 -0.97 -17.40
CA SER A 5 -1.35 0.03 -18.06
C SER A 5 -0.61 0.93 -17.08
N GLY A 6 0.51 1.50 -17.51
CA GLY A 6 1.27 2.47 -16.73
C GLY A 6 1.91 1.87 -15.48
N SER A 7 2.23 2.73 -14.51
CA SER A 7 2.74 2.32 -13.21
C SER A 7 1.62 1.81 -12.31
N VAL A 8 1.89 0.77 -11.52
CA VAL A 8 0.91 0.12 -10.65
C VAL A 8 1.21 0.40 -9.17
N SER A 9 0.17 0.55 -8.35
CA SER A 9 0.32 0.58 -6.89
C SER A 9 -0.54 -0.51 -6.29
N PHE A 10 0.03 -1.32 -5.40
CA PHE A 10 -0.66 -2.46 -4.82
C PHE A 10 -0.12 -2.82 -3.43
N ARG A 11 -0.94 -3.57 -2.71
CA ARG A 11 -0.54 -4.39 -1.57
C ARG A 11 -0.88 -5.85 -1.89
N LEU A 12 -0.16 -6.76 -1.24
CA LEU A 12 -0.41 -8.18 -1.35
C LEU A 12 -1.22 -8.66 -0.16
N PHE A 13 -2.02 -9.69 -0.38
CA PHE A 13 -2.81 -10.34 0.64
C PHE A 13 -2.66 -11.84 0.47
N TYR A 14 -2.37 -12.54 1.56
CA TYR A 14 -2.43 -13.98 1.58
C TYR A 14 -3.87 -14.47 1.56
N LEU A 15 -4.13 -15.45 0.69
CA LEU A 15 -5.36 -16.21 0.71
C LEU A 15 -5.24 -17.36 1.73
N GLN A 16 -6.35 -17.66 2.39
CA GLN A 16 -6.42 -18.70 3.43
C GLN A 16 -6.80 -20.08 2.89
N GLN A 17 -7.16 -20.13 1.61
CA GLN A 17 -7.42 -21.35 0.87
C GLN A 17 -7.01 -21.12 -0.59
N GLN A 18 -6.86 -22.22 -1.32
CA GLN A 18 -6.60 -22.15 -2.76
C GLN A 18 -7.89 -21.85 -3.50
N TYR A 19 -7.78 -21.09 -4.58
CA TYR A 19 -8.88 -20.78 -5.48
C TYR A 19 -8.48 -21.12 -6.90
N ASP A 20 -9.47 -21.41 -7.72
CA ASP A 20 -9.34 -21.58 -9.16
C ASP A 20 -10.34 -20.67 -9.88
N SER A 21 -10.47 -20.86 -11.20
CA SER A 21 -11.37 -20.05 -12.02
C SER A 21 -12.84 -20.16 -11.58
N SER A 22 -13.26 -21.21 -10.87
CA SER A 22 -14.65 -21.33 -10.37
C SER A 22 -15.01 -20.24 -9.35
N LEU A 23 -14.03 -19.53 -8.80
CA LEU A 23 -14.26 -18.35 -7.96
C LEU A 23 -15.08 -17.27 -8.70
N ILE A 24 -15.05 -17.27 -10.04
CA ILE A 24 -15.82 -16.33 -10.86
C ILE A 24 -17.33 -16.40 -10.57
N ASP A 25 -17.86 -17.59 -10.26
CA ASP A 25 -19.28 -17.77 -9.95
C ASP A 25 -19.67 -16.97 -8.71
N ALA A 26 -18.81 -16.96 -7.69
CA ALA A 26 -19.04 -16.22 -6.46
C ALA A 26 -18.96 -14.70 -6.68
N PHE A 27 -18.04 -14.24 -7.53
CA PHE A 27 -17.96 -12.83 -7.94
C PHE A 27 -19.21 -12.40 -8.73
N SER A 28 -19.73 -13.27 -9.60
CA SER A 28 -20.93 -13.01 -10.41
C SER A 28 -22.19 -12.83 -9.55
N GLN A 29 -22.27 -13.51 -8.40
CA GLN A 29 -23.37 -13.37 -7.44
C GLN A 29 -23.33 -12.04 -6.68
N HIS A 30 -22.17 -11.40 -6.61
CA HIS A 30 -21.92 -10.15 -5.88
C HIS A 30 -21.64 -8.96 -6.82
N VAL A 31 -22.14 -9.03 -8.06
CA VAL A 31 -22.03 -7.95 -9.06
C VAL A 31 -22.68 -6.67 -8.54
N ALA A 32 -22.05 -5.53 -8.81
CA ALA A 32 -22.60 -4.23 -8.47
C ALA A 32 -23.98 -4.00 -9.13
N PRO A 33 -24.93 -3.38 -8.43
CA PRO A 33 -26.18 -2.92 -9.04
C PRO A 33 -25.92 -1.96 -10.22
N PRO A 34 -26.88 -1.81 -11.16
CA PRO A 34 -26.79 -0.79 -12.21
C PRO A 34 -26.63 0.60 -11.59
N ILE A 35 -25.86 1.49 -12.22
CA ILE A 35 -25.64 2.84 -11.68
C ILE A 35 -26.94 3.65 -11.60
N GLU A 36 -27.90 3.33 -12.46
CA GLU A 36 -29.23 3.91 -12.52
C GLU A 36 -30.05 3.63 -11.25
N SER A 37 -29.70 2.58 -10.48
CA SER A 37 -30.35 2.30 -9.19
C SER A 37 -29.80 3.14 -8.04
N LEU A 38 -28.79 3.99 -8.28
CA LEU A 38 -28.20 4.84 -7.25
C LEU A 38 -29.18 5.94 -6.82
N ASN A 39 -29.63 5.86 -5.57
CA ASN A 39 -30.52 6.82 -4.96
C ASN A 39 -29.78 7.66 -3.89
N ARG A 40 -30.25 7.63 -2.63
CA ARG A 40 -29.57 8.23 -1.48
C ARG A 40 -28.47 7.30 -0.93
N ASP A 41 -28.69 5.99 -0.98
CA ASP A 41 -27.79 5.02 -0.39
C ASP A 41 -26.70 4.62 -1.40
N PRO A 42 -25.44 4.47 -0.96
CA PRO A 42 -24.36 4.05 -1.84
C PRO A 42 -24.59 2.63 -2.37
N ILE A 43 -24.22 2.40 -3.63
CA ILE A 43 -24.15 1.06 -4.20
C ILE A 43 -22.72 0.54 -4.16
N ARG A 44 -22.59 -0.77 -3.98
CA ARG A 44 -21.31 -1.48 -3.94
C ARG A 44 -21.46 -2.84 -4.62
N GLY A 45 -20.34 -3.38 -5.10
CA GLY A 45 -20.28 -4.73 -5.65
C GLY A 45 -19.13 -4.88 -6.65
N TRP A 46 -18.99 -6.08 -7.21
CA TRP A 46 -17.96 -6.36 -8.20
C TRP A 46 -18.34 -5.86 -9.59
N VAL A 47 -17.31 -5.41 -10.32
CA VAL A 47 -17.34 -5.12 -11.75
C VAL A 47 -16.09 -5.72 -12.39
N THR A 48 -16.06 -5.84 -13.72
CA THR A 48 -14.89 -6.40 -14.40
C THR A 48 -13.66 -5.50 -14.25
N GLY A 49 -12.49 -6.05 -14.55
CA GLY A 49 -11.23 -5.31 -14.64
C GLY A 49 -11.13 -4.32 -15.81
N ARG A 50 -12.17 -4.14 -16.65
CA ARG A 50 -12.11 -3.31 -17.87
C ARG A 50 -12.54 -1.86 -17.62
N HIS A 51 -13.73 -1.67 -17.07
CA HIS A 51 -14.24 -0.35 -16.65
C HIS A 51 -15.36 -0.45 -15.60
N LEU A 52 -15.65 0.66 -14.92
CA LEU A 52 -16.57 0.69 -13.76
C LEU A 52 -18.04 0.39 -14.07
N PHE A 53 -18.45 0.46 -15.33
CA PHE A 53 -19.80 0.09 -15.77
C PHE A 53 -19.91 -1.33 -16.33
N ASP A 54 -18.79 -2.06 -16.42
CA ASP A 54 -18.80 -3.40 -17.01
C ASP A 54 -19.17 -4.41 -15.92
N ARG A 55 -20.39 -4.92 -16.03
CA ARG A 55 -21.01 -5.81 -15.05
C ARG A 55 -21.09 -7.25 -15.56
N ALA A 56 -20.58 -7.53 -16.75
CA ALA A 56 -20.57 -8.86 -17.33
C ALA A 56 -19.41 -9.67 -16.73
N ILE A 57 -19.54 -10.08 -15.46
CA ILE A 57 -18.56 -10.94 -14.78
C ILE A 57 -18.74 -12.37 -15.27
N SER A 58 -17.75 -12.88 -15.99
CA SER A 58 -17.69 -14.21 -16.60
C SER A 58 -16.24 -14.61 -16.80
N ASP A 59 -15.98 -15.88 -17.12
CA ASP A 59 -14.63 -16.35 -17.45
C ASP A 59 -14.00 -15.51 -18.57
N GLU A 60 -14.73 -15.21 -19.65
CA GLU A 60 -14.19 -14.48 -20.81
C GLU A 60 -13.84 -13.01 -20.53
N THR A 61 -14.36 -12.44 -19.45
CA THR A 61 -14.21 -11.01 -19.13
C THR A 61 -13.25 -10.76 -17.99
N CYS A 62 -13.16 -11.68 -17.05
CA CYS A 62 -12.40 -11.52 -15.81
C CYS A 62 -11.27 -12.53 -15.66
N VAL A 63 -11.33 -13.71 -16.28
CA VAL A 63 -10.29 -14.75 -16.13
C VAL A 63 -9.30 -14.65 -17.29
N ILE A 64 -8.03 -14.42 -16.96
CA ILE A 64 -6.94 -14.25 -17.92
C ILE A 64 -5.79 -15.15 -17.47
N GLY A 65 -5.65 -16.32 -18.10
CA GLY A 65 -4.68 -17.33 -17.67
C GLY A 65 -4.92 -17.73 -16.21
N PRO A 66 -3.93 -17.62 -15.31
CA PRO A 66 -4.05 -17.97 -13.90
C PRO A 66 -4.61 -16.83 -13.02
N TYR A 67 -5.18 -15.79 -13.61
CA TYR A 67 -5.60 -14.58 -12.91
C TYR A 67 -7.09 -14.32 -13.05
N LEU A 68 -7.75 -13.93 -11.96
CA LEU A 68 -9.06 -13.28 -11.98
C LEU A 68 -8.90 -11.79 -11.71
N HIS A 69 -9.25 -10.95 -12.69
CA HIS A 69 -9.14 -9.50 -12.64
C HIS A 69 -10.52 -8.83 -12.51
N ALA A 70 -10.75 -8.17 -11.38
CA ALA A 70 -12.01 -7.51 -11.07
C ALA A 70 -11.77 -6.21 -10.30
N GLN A 71 -12.85 -5.49 -9.98
CA GLN A 71 -12.76 -4.34 -9.09
C GLN A 71 -13.95 -4.28 -8.14
N TRP A 72 -13.69 -3.88 -6.91
CA TRP A 72 -14.74 -3.56 -5.95
C TRP A 72 -15.20 -2.12 -6.17
N LEU A 73 -16.39 -1.93 -6.74
CA LEU A 73 -16.99 -0.63 -6.99
C LEU A 73 -17.65 -0.06 -5.73
N HIS A 74 -17.51 1.25 -5.54
CA HIS A 74 -18.32 2.05 -4.64
C HIS A 74 -18.82 3.29 -5.38
N ALA A 75 -20.14 3.45 -5.47
CA ALA A 75 -20.76 4.62 -6.05
C ALA A 75 -21.67 5.31 -5.04
N GLU A 76 -21.50 6.62 -4.89
CA GLU A 76 -22.30 7.45 -3.98
C GLU A 76 -22.62 8.80 -4.63
N LYS A 77 -23.70 9.44 -4.18
CA LYS A 77 -23.90 10.87 -4.41
C LYS A 77 -23.19 11.63 -3.29
N LYS A 78 -22.40 12.64 -3.64
CA LYS A 78 -21.66 13.42 -2.65
C LYS A 78 -21.70 14.89 -3.01
N VAL A 79 -22.14 15.72 -2.07
CA VAL A 79 -22.11 17.18 -2.23
C VAL A 79 -20.68 17.67 -2.02
N PRO A 80 -20.04 18.34 -3.00
CA PRO A 80 -18.72 18.91 -2.82
C PRO A 80 -18.69 19.92 -1.67
N ALA A 81 -17.66 19.88 -0.83
CA ALA A 81 -17.58 20.69 0.38
C ALA A 81 -17.63 22.21 0.10
N ALA A 82 -17.06 22.67 -1.02
CA ALA A 82 -17.14 24.07 -1.42
C ALA A 82 -18.57 24.48 -1.78
N LEU A 83 -19.29 23.65 -2.55
CA LEU A 83 -20.68 23.88 -2.93
C LEU A 83 -21.60 23.89 -1.71
N LEU A 84 -21.44 22.90 -0.81
CA LEU A 84 -22.21 22.84 0.43
C LEU A 84 -22.01 24.09 1.28
N ARG A 85 -20.75 24.54 1.46
CA ARG A 85 -20.44 25.76 2.23
C ARG A 85 -21.09 27.01 1.62
N ALA A 86 -21.06 27.15 0.30
CA ALA A 86 -21.66 28.30 -0.37
C ALA A 86 -23.19 28.35 -0.16
N HIS A 87 -23.90 27.25 -0.37
CA HIS A 87 -25.35 27.20 -0.17
C HIS A 87 -25.76 27.35 1.30
N VAL A 88 -25.00 26.76 2.24
CA VAL A 88 -25.24 26.95 3.67
C VAL A 88 -25.08 28.43 4.06
N GLN A 89 -24.04 29.10 3.55
CA GLN A 89 -23.83 30.51 3.83
C GLN A 89 -25.00 31.37 3.32
N MET A 90 -25.48 31.12 2.10
CA MET A 90 -26.63 31.84 1.52
C MET A 90 -27.90 31.68 2.38
N GLU A 91 -28.20 30.47 2.83
CA GLU A 91 -29.36 30.19 3.68
C GLU A 91 -29.21 30.78 5.09
N GLU A 92 -28.01 30.69 5.69
CA GLU A 92 -27.73 31.33 6.98
C GLU A 92 -27.87 32.87 6.89
N ASP A 93 -27.46 33.50 5.78
CA ASP A 93 -27.64 34.94 5.55
C ASP A 93 -29.12 35.33 5.47
N LEU A 94 -29.95 34.51 4.82
CA LEU A 94 -31.39 34.71 4.76
C LEU A 94 -32.04 34.57 6.16
N GLU A 95 -31.66 33.56 6.93
CA GLU A 95 -32.15 33.34 8.30
C GLU A 95 -31.73 34.46 9.26
N ARG A 96 -30.49 34.96 9.16
CA ARG A 96 -30.02 36.11 9.97
C ARG A 96 -30.86 37.35 9.71
N ARG A 97 -31.11 37.66 8.43
CA ARG A 97 -31.94 38.80 8.02
C ARG A 97 -33.39 38.64 8.51
N ALA A 98 -33.96 37.44 8.40
CA ALA A 98 -35.33 37.17 8.83
C ALA A 98 -35.53 37.28 10.35
N ARG A 99 -34.50 36.95 11.14
CA ARG A 99 -34.53 37.00 12.61
C ARG A 99 -33.96 38.31 13.19
N GLU A 100 -33.51 39.23 12.33
CA GLU A 100 -32.84 40.48 12.72
C GLU A 100 -31.71 40.26 13.73
N THR A 101 -30.87 39.25 13.48
CA THR A 101 -29.77 38.87 14.38
C THR A 101 -28.45 38.70 13.63
N ASP A 102 -27.36 39.11 14.26
CA ASP A 102 -26.00 38.92 13.72
C ASP A 102 -25.52 37.47 13.84
N PHE A 103 -26.09 36.68 14.76
CA PHE A 103 -25.61 35.34 15.08
C PHE A 103 -26.74 34.31 15.14
N LEU A 104 -26.54 33.18 14.45
CA LEU A 104 -27.45 32.04 14.52
C LEU A 104 -26.99 31.03 15.59
N PRO A 105 -27.90 30.51 16.43
CA PRO A 105 -27.61 29.42 17.35
C PRO A 105 -27.07 28.19 16.63
N ARG A 106 -26.20 27.42 17.29
CA ARG A 106 -25.58 26.21 16.72
C ARG A 106 -26.60 25.20 16.19
N ALA A 107 -27.73 25.03 16.89
CA ALA A 107 -28.81 24.13 16.46
C ALA A 107 -29.39 24.55 15.10
N VAL A 108 -29.67 25.84 14.94
CA VAL A 108 -30.21 26.42 13.69
C VAL A 108 -29.24 26.24 12.54
N ARG A 109 -27.95 26.48 12.76
CA ARG A 109 -26.92 26.27 11.73
C ARG A 109 -26.82 24.80 11.30
N ALA A 110 -26.99 23.87 12.25
CA ALA A 110 -27.02 22.44 11.96
C ALA A 110 -28.25 22.06 11.11
N GLU A 111 -29.43 22.59 11.44
CA GLU A 111 -30.67 22.41 10.67
C GLU A 111 -30.55 22.96 9.25
N VAL A 112 -30.03 24.19 9.09
CA VAL A 112 -29.76 24.80 7.77
C VAL A 112 -28.84 23.90 6.95
N LYS A 113 -27.72 23.45 7.55
CA LYS A 113 -26.79 22.55 6.87
C LYS A 113 -27.45 21.23 6.45
N GLN A 114 -28.28 20.64 7.30
CA GLN A 114 -29.00 19.42 6.99
C GLN A 114 -29.97 19.63 5.82
N ARG A 115 -30.82 20.66 5.88
CA ARG A 115 -31.79 20.99 4.84
C ARG A 115 -31.13 21.27 3.48
N VAL A 116 -30.03 22.02 3.48
CA VAL A 116 -29.23 22.28 2.27
C VAL A 116 -28.67 20.97 1.72
N THR A 117 -28.13 20.10 2.58
CA THR A 117 -27.59 18.81 2.16
C THR A 117 -28.68 17.93 1.54
N GLU A 118 -29.85 17.82 2.16
CA GLU A 118 -30.98 17.02 1.67
C GLU A 118 -31.55 17.55 0.35
N SER A 119 -31.50 18.87 0.12
CA SER A 119 -31.92 19.50 -1.14
C SER A 119 -30.89 19.31 -2.27
N LEU A 120 -29.59 19.33 -1.96
CA LEU A 120 -28.53 19.22 -2.95
C LEU A 120 -28.21 17.78 -3.32
N LEU A 121 -28.19 16.85 -2.35
CA LEU A 121 -27.72 15.48 -2.54
C LEU A 121 -28.41 14.75 -3.71
N PRO A 122 -29.75 14.79 -3.88
CA PRO A 122 -30.42 14.08 -4.98
C PRO A 122 -30.01 14.59 -6.37
N LYS A 123 -29.60 15.86 -6.46
CA LYS A 123 -29.17 16.55 -7.69
C LYS A 123 -27.70 16.29 -8.02
N MET A 124 -26.93 15.71 -7.10
CA MET A 124 -25.52 15.41 -7.37
C MET A 124 -25.39 14.25 -8.35
N PRO A 125 -24.46 14.34 -9.31
CA PRO A 125 -24.09 13.19 -10.13
C PRO A 125 -23.44 12.10 -9.26
N PRO A 126 -23.46 10.84 -9.72
CA PRO A 126 -22.72 9.77 -9.07
C PRO A 126 -21.21 10.07 -9.04
N THR A 127 -20.60 9.82 -7.89
CA THR A 127 -19.15 9.73 -7.75
C THR A 127 -18.76 8.26 -7.65
N LEU A 128 -17.91 7.80 -8.55
CA LEU A 128 -17.45 6.42 -8.61
C LEU A 128 -16.02 6.31 -8.07
N THR A 129 -15.79 5.32 -7.23
CA THR A 129 -14.46 4.90 -6.78
C THR A 129 -14.38 3.38 -6.84
N SER A 130 -13.19 2.82 -7.04
CA SER A 130 -13.01 1.37 -7.01
C SER A 130 -11.71 0.96 -6.33
N ILE A 131 -11.66 -0.30 -5.94
CA ILE A 131 -10.44 -0.99 -5.53
C ILE A 131 -10.20 -2.11 -6.54
N PRO A 132 -9.32 -1.91 -7.54
CA PRO A 132 -8.88 -2.98 -8.42
C PRO A 132 -8.22 -4.13 -7.67
N VAL A 133 -8.53 -5.35 -8.09
CA VAL A 133 -7.97 -6.58 -7.54
C VAL A 133 -7.62 -7.59 -8.62
N VAL A 134 -6.58 -8.37 -8.36
CA VAL A 134 -6.22 -9.57 -9.12
C VAL A 134 -6.07 -10.72 -8.14
N VAL A 135 -6.85 -11.78 -8.30
CA VAL A 135 -6.63 -13.05 -7.61
C VAL A 135 -5.64 -13.85 -8.45
N ASP A 136 -4.51 -14.21 -7.87
CA ASP A 136 -3.49 -15.06 -8.48
C ASP A 136 -3.65 -16.49 -7.95
N PHE A 137 -4.20 -17.36 -8.82
CA PHE A 137 -4.47 -18.76 -8.48
C PHE A 137 -3.20 -19.60 -8.33
N ARG A 138 -2.07 -19.17 -8.91
CA ARG A 138 -0.80 -19.91 -8.81
C ARG A 138 -0.11 -19.68 -7.48
N ASN A 139 -0.18 -18.45 -6.98
CA ASN A 139 0.58 -18.03 -5.79
C ASN A 139 -0.28 -17.97 -4.51
N ASP A 140 -1.59 -18.25 -4.60
CA ASP A 140 -2.53 -18.11 -3.49
C ASP A 140 -2.50 -16.69 -2.87
N LEU A 141 -2.45 -15.69 -3.75
CA LEU A 141 -2.35 -14.27 -3.40
C LEU A 141 -3.48 -13.46 -4.01
N LEU A 142 -3.92 -12.45 -3.27
CA LEU A 142 -4.74 -11.35 -3.77
C LEU A 142 -3.86 -10.11 -3.89
N VAL A 143 -3.74 -9.57 -5.10
CA VAL A 143 -3.05 -8.33 -5.41
C VAL A 143 -4.09 -7.23 -5.51
N ALA A 144 -4.05 -6.24 -4.62
CA ALA A 144 -5.10 -5.21 -4.59
C ALA A 144 -4.52 -3.79 -4.52
N ALA A 145 -5.16 -2.86 -5.24
CA ALA A 145 -4.85 -1.43 -5.18
C ALA A 145 -5.44 -0.75 -3.92
N ALA A 146 -5.47 -1.46 -2.80
CA ALA A 146 -5.92 -0.99 -1.49
C ALA A 146 -4.77 -0.35 -0.71
N MET A 147 -4.39 0.87 -1.07
CA MET A 147 -3.17 1.54 -0.59
C MET A 147 -3.31 2.23 0.79
N SER A 148 -4.47 2.13 1.42
CA SER A 148 -4.77 2.71 2.73
C SER A 148 -5.53 1.71 3.61
N ASP A 149 -5.48 1.90 4.92
CA ASP A 149 -6.18 1.05 5.88
C ASP A 149 -7.69 1.08 5.62
N LYS A 150 -8.27 2.26 5.36
CA LYS A 150 -9.68 2.39 4.98
C LYS A 150 -10.06 1.55 3.75
N GLN A 151 -9.20 1.50 2.73
CA GLN A 151 -9.45 0.67 1.55
C GLN A 151 -9.33 -0.82 1.88
N THR A 152 -8.37 -1.18 2.73
CA THR A 152 -8.20 -2.56 3.23
C THR A 152 -9.42 -3.01 4.04
N ASP A 153 -9.89 -2.18 4.97
CA ASP A 153 -11.09 -2.41 5.78
C ASP A 153 -12.37 -2.46 4.95
N THR A 154 -12.37 -1.84 3.77
CA THR A 154 -13.49 -1.93 2.82
C THR A 154 -13.40 -3.21 1.99
N LEU A 155 -12.21 -3.59 1.54
CA LEU A 155 -11.99 -4.73 0.65
C LEU A 155 -12.09 -6.07 1.39
N SER A 156 -11.47 -6.21 2.56
CA SER A 156 -11.37 -7.50 3.25
C SER A 156 -12.74 -8.11 3.59
N PRO A 157 -13.71 -7.35 4.14
CA PRO A 157 -15.06 -7.88 4.37
C PRO A 157 -15.80 -8.23 3.08
N ALA A 158 -15.67 -7.40 2.04
CA ALA A 158 -16.29 -7.65 0.74
C ALA A 158 -15.76 -8.94 0.09
N PHE A 159 -14.44 -9.14 0.15
CA PHE A 159 -13.81 -10.37 -0.33
C PHE A 159 -14.25 -11.58 0.51
N LYS A 160 -14.36 -11.45 1.84
CA LYS A 160 -14.87 -12.53 2.70
C LYS A 160 -16.31 -12.93 2.35
N GLU A 161 -17.19 -11.95 2.16
CA GLU A 161 -18.58 -12.18 1.77
C GLU A 161 -18.67 -12.91 0.42
N THR A 162 -17.77 -12.55 -0.51
CA THR A 162 -17.73 -13.13 -1.86
C THR A 162 -17.08 -14.52 -1.88
N ALA A 163 -15.88 -14.65 -1.34
CA ALA A 163 -15.00 -15.83 -1.50
C ALA A 163 -15.02 -16.77 -0.28
N GLY A 164 -15.70 -16.40 0.81
CA GLY A 164 -15.88 -17.21 2.02
C GLY A 164 -14.78 -17.08 3.08
N THR A 165 -13.60 -16.55 2.73
CA THR A 165 -12.47 -16.39 3.69
C THR A 165 -11.91 -14.97 3.68
N LEU A 166 -11.35 -14.54 4.82
CA LEU A 166 -10.73 -13.21 4.91
C LEU A 166 -9.35 -13.23 4.25
N PRO A 167 -9.05 -12.29 3.34
CA PRO A 167 -7.68 -12.12 2.88
C PRO A 167 -6.85 -11.51 4.02
N ILE A 168 -5.65 -12.03 4.26
CA ILE A 168 -4.73 -11.52 5.29
C ILE A 168 -3.75 -10.59 4.61
N LEU A 169 -3.74 -9.32 4.98
CA LEU A 169 -2.79 -8.34 4.44
C LEU A 169 -1.34 -8.81 4.68
N LEU A 170 -0.53 -8.79 3.62
CA LEU A 170 0.88 -9.16 3.65
C LEU A 170 1.70 -7.94 4.13
N THR A 171 1.88 -7.88 5.43
CA THR A 171 2.81 -6.99 6.14
C THR A 171 4.13 -7.72 6.45
N PRO A 172 5.19 -7.04 6.91
CA PRO A 172 6.40 -7.71 7.38
C PRO A 172 6.13 -8.77 8.45
N GLU A 173 5.24 -8.50 9.40
CA GLU A 173 4.94 -9.40 10.53
C GLU A 173 4.20 -10.66 10.05
N THR A 174 3.18 -10.49 9.21
CA THR A 174 2.44 -11.62 8.64
C THR A 174 3.29 -12.42 7.65
N ALA A 175 4.18 -11.76 6.90
CA ALA A 175 5.16 -12.43 6.05
C ALA A 175 6.19 -13.21 6.86
N ALA A 176 6.73 -12.64 7.94
CA ALA A 176 7.68 -13.33 8.80
C ALA A 176 7.07 -14.60 9.42
N LEU A 177 5.83 -14.49 9.90
CA LEU A 177 5.10 -15.62 10.45
C LEU A 177 4.84 -16.70 9.38
N ARG A 178 4.33 -16.33 8.21
CA ARG A 178 3.93 -17.31 7.18
C ARG A 178 5.12 -17.94 6.46
N ARG A 179 6.20 -17.17 6.22
CA ARG A 179 7.34 -17.60 5.39
C ARG A 179 8.44 -18.26 6.20
N LYS A 180 8.67 -17.80 7.45
CA LYS A 180 9.78 -18.23 8.29
C LYS A 180 9.36 -18.70 9.69
N GLN A 181 8.06 -18.72 9.99
CA GLN A 181 7.53 -19.04 11.33
C GLN A 181 8.09 -18.13 12.44
N VAL A 182 8.43 -16.90 12.08
CA VAL A 182 8.97 -15.91 13.01
C VAL A 182 7.85 -15.01 13.48
N ASN A 183 7.55 -15.05 14.78
CA ASN A 183 6.64 -14.11 15.40
C ASN A 183 7.39 -12.81 15.73
N ALA A 184 6.93 -11.68 15.18
CA ALA A 184 7.58 -10.38 15.35
C ALA A 184 7.64 -9.93 16.83
N ASN A 185 6.73 -10.42 17.67
CA ASN A 185 6.71 -10.12 19.11
C ASN A 185 7.81 -10.85 19.90
N ASP A 186 8.36 -11.93 19.35
CA ASP A 186 9.46 -12.68 19.97
C ASP A 186 10.82 -12.04 19.65
N LEU A 187 10.85 -11.03 18.77
CA LEU A 187 12.05 -10.29 18.40
C LEU A 187 12.22 -9.08 19.30
N GLU A 188 13.38 -8.97 19.97
CA GLU A 188 13.71 -7.82 20.80
C GLU A 188 13.69 -6.51 19.99
N PRO A 189 12.97 -5.45 20.41
CA PRO A 189 13.02 -4.16 19.74
C PRO A 189 14.44 -3.58 19.69
N VAL A 190 14.87 -3.10 18.51
CA VAL A 190 16.24 -2.63 18.32
C VAL A 190 16.32 -1.14 18.04
N SER A 191 17.41 -0.51 18.48
CA SER A 191 17.86 0.78 17.97
C SER A 191 19.20 0.60 17.26
N PHE A 192 19.27 1.07 16.01
CA PHE A 192 20.51 1.07 15.22
C PHE A 192 21.41 2.27 15.54
N SER A 193 20.91 3.26 16.29
CA SER A 193 21.73 4.40 16.67
C SER A 193 22.87 3.95 17.60
N PRO A 194 24.10 4.48 17.42
CA PRO A 194 25.18 4.32 18.38
C PRO A 194 24.97 5.11 19.68
N ASP A 195 24.01 6.04 19.71
CA ASP A 195 23.70 6.83 20.91
C ASP A 195 23.00 5.97 21.98
N THR A 196 23.73 5.62 23.02
CA THR A 196 23.26 4.80 24.14
C THR A 196 22.28 5.51 25.05
N ALA A 197 22.11 6.84 24.93
CA ALA A 197 21.09 7.58 25.66
C ALA A 197 19.68 7.38 25.08
N LEU A 198 19.57 6.82 23.87
CA LEU A 198 18.29 6.54 23.25
C LEU A 198 17.72 5.20 23.72
N GLU A 199 16.58 5.27 24.40
CA GLU A 199 15.81 4.07 24.69
C GLU A 199 15.32 3.40 23.40
N PRO A 200 15.41 2.06 23.30
CA PRO A 200 14.83 1.32 22.21
C PRO A 200 13.31 1.52 22.18
N PRO A 201 12.68 1.40 21.00
CA PRO A 201 11.22 1.50 20.90
C PRO A 201 10.54 0.40 21.73
N ASN A 202 9.34 0.68 22.23
CA ASN A 202 8.55 -0.27 23.02
C ASN A 202 8.09 -1.48 22.19
N GLU A 203 7.88 -1.28 20.89
CA GLU A 203 7.39 -2.30 19.96
C GLU A 203 8.41 -2.59 18.86
N SER A 204 8.40 -3.83 18.40
CA SER A 204 9.17 -4.26 17.25
C SER A 204 8.68 -3.54 15.99
N THR A 205 9.60 -3.08 15.17
CA THR A 205 9.31 -2.31 13.95
C THR A 205 9.91 -3.02 12.76
N LEU A 206 9.52 -4.28 12.57
CA LEU A 206 10.19 -5.26 11.72
C LEU A 206 10.39 -4.78 10.27
N GLY A 207 9.38 -4.13 9.69
CA GLY A 207 9.49 -3.55 8.35
C GLY A 207 10.54 -2.44 8.24
N MET A 208 10.63 -1.58 9.25
CA MET A 208 11.62 -0.50 9.29
C MET A 208 13.01 -1.03 9.63
N ASP A 209 13.10 -2.08 10.45
CA ASP A 209 14.33 -2.81 10.71
C ASP A 209 14.89 -3.40 9.43
N PHE A 210 14.04 -4.08 8.66
CA PHE A 210 14.38 -4.63 7.36
C PHE A 210 14.86 -3.55 6.38
N PHE A 211 14.12 -2.45 6.23
CA PHE A 211 14.50 -1.37 5.31
C PHE A 211 15.84 -0.74 5.69
N THR A 212 16.06 -0.49 6.97
CA THR A 212 17.30 0.13 7.46
C THR A 212 18.48 -0.83 7.29
N TRP A 213 18.27 -2.11 7.57
CA TRP A 213 19.26 -3.15 7.30
C TRP A 213 19.55 -3.29 5.80
N LEU A 214 18.54 -3.25 4.94
CA LEU A 214 18.72 -3.38 3.49
C LEU A 214 19.61 -2.26 2.95
N TRP A 215 19.45 -1.04 3.45
CA TRP A 215 20.33 0.08 3.11
C TRP A 215 21.78 -0.20 3.55
N PHE A 216 21.98 -0.57 4.81
CA PHE A 216 23.32 -0.93 5.31
C PHE A 216 23.96 -2.07 4.48
N ALA A 217 23.21 -3.14 4.22
CA ALA A 217 23.68 -4.30 3.49
C ALA A 217 24.08 -3.93 2.05
N TRP A 218 23.27 -3.10 1.39
CA TRP A 218 23.55 -2.59 0.05
C TRP A 218 24.86 -1.79 -0.02
N GLU A 219 25.13 -0.92 0.96
CA GLU A 219 26.38 -0.14 0.99
C GLU A 219 27.61 -0.99 1.30
N LYS A 220 27.46 -1.99 2.17
CA LYS A 220 28.58 -2.82 2.64
C LYS A 220 28.96 -3.92 1.64
N GLU A 221 27.97 -4.59 1.06
CA GLU A 221 28.15 -5.80 0.27
C GLU A 221 27.92 -5.57 -1.23
N GLY A 222 27.44 -4.38 -1.60
CA GLY A 222 26.96 -4.08 -2.93
C GLY A 222 25.50 -4.51 -3.13
N GLY A 223 24.99 -4.27 -4.34
CA GLY A 223 23.57 -4.47 -4.65
C GLY A 223 23.22 -5.78 -5.35
N VAL A 224 24.14 -6.73 -5.46
CA VAL A 224 23.89 -7.97 -6.22
C VAL A 224 23.51 -9.10 -5.26
N TYR A 225 22.34 -9.69 -5.47
CA TYR A 225 21.77 -10.74 -4.63
C TYR A 225 21.38 -11.95 -5.47
N HIS A 226 21.66 -13.15 -4.94
CA HIS A 226 21.33 -14.42 -5.58
C HIS A 226 20.15 -15.06 -4.87
N LEU A 227 19.14 -15.48 -5.64
CA LEU A 227 18.01 -16.26 -5.14
C LEU A 227 18.36 -17.76 -5.06
N PRO A 228 17.65 -18.52 -4.22
CA PRO A 228 17.80 -19.99 -4.16
C PRO A 228 17.53 -20.71 -5.48
N ASP A 229 16.76 -20.11 -6.38
CA ASP A 229 16.42 -20.65 -7.71
C ASP A 229 17.49 -20.32 -8.78
N GLY A 230 18.60 -19.68 -8.39
CA GLY A 230 19.71 -19.33 -9.28
C GLY A 230 19.57 -18.00 -10.01
N ARG A 231 18.46 -17.26 -9.83
CA ARG A 231 18.32 -15.91 -10.39
C ARG A 231 19.16 -14.90 -9.62
N GLU A 232 19.71 -13.92 -10.35
CA GLU A 232 20.46 -12.79 -9.81
C GLU A 232 19.64 -11.50 -9.93
N PHE A 233 19.69 -10.67 -8.88
CA PHE A 233 19.02 -9.38 -8.84
C PHE A 233 19.98 -8.29 -8.37
N GLY A 234 20.03 -7.20 -9.13
CA GLY A 234 20.56 -5.92 -8.66
C GLY A 234 19.51 -5.19 -7.83
N VAL A 235 19.88 -4.63 -6.69
CA VAL A 235 19.02 -3.79 -5.86
C VAL A 235 19.74 -2.48 -5.60
N MET A 236 19.00 -1.39 -5.74
CA MET A 236 19.46 -0.05 -5.42
C MET A 236 18.36 0.70 -4.69
N LEU A 237 18.76 1.44 -3.66
CA LEU A 237 17.89 2.38 -2.97
C LEU A 237 18.10 3.78 -3.56
N GLU A 238 17.03 4.56 -3.60
CA GLU A 238 17.03 5.95 -4.05
C GLU A 238 16.10 6.81 -3.21
N GLY A 239 16.32 8.12 -3.25
CA GLY A 239 15.41 9.10 -2.66
C GLY A 239 14.08 9.22 -3.43
N PRO A 240 13.04 9.81 -2.81
CA PRO A 240 13.02 10.39 -1.47
C PRO A 240 13.05 9.34 -0.35
N LEU A 241 13.70 9.69 0.77
CA LEU A 241 13.77 8.84 1.97
C LEU A 241 12.84 9.41 3.05
N THR A 242 12.03 8.56 3.66
CA THR A 242 11.23 8.90 4.85
C THR A 242 11.74 8.08 6.02
N PHE A 243 12.11 8.75 7.10
CA PHE A 243 12.53 8.16 8.35
C PHE A 243 11.46 8.35 9.40
N PHE A 244 11.31 7.38 10.30
CA PHE A 244 10.33 7.45 11.37
C PHE A 244 10.88 6.91 12.70
N ARG A 245 10.46 7.52 13.81
CA ARG A 245 10.61 7.00 15.17
C ARG A 245 9.38 7.38 16.00
N GLU A 246 8.90 6.44 16.78
CA GLU A 246 7.87 6.70 17.80
C GLU A 246 8.51 7.22 19.10
N GLY A 247 7.90 8.21 19.77
CA GLY A 247 8.45 8.84 20.98
C GLY A 247 8.29 10.37 21.04
N GLN A 248 8.83 11.04 22.06
CA GLN A 248 8.72 12.51 22.17
C GLN A 248 9.68 13.22 21.20
N GLY A 249 9.15 14.00 20.25
CA GLY A 249 9.92 14.78 19.28
C GLY A 249 9.35 14.73 17.86
N ALA A 250 10.15 15.13 16.86
CA ALA A 250 9.75 15.05 15.46
C ALA A 250 9.78 13.58 14.98
N HIS A 251 8.59 12.98 14.90
CA HIS A 251 8.41 11.56 14.52
C HIS A 251 8.91 11.23 13.13
N GLU A 252 8.74 12.13 12.15
CA GLU A 252 9.04 11.88 10.74
C GLU A 252 10.13 12.83 10.24
N ALA A 253 11.06 12.33 9.42
CA ALA A 253 11.97 13.15 8.64
C ALA A 253 11.90 12.74 7.17
N LEU A 254 11.78 13.70 6.26
CA LEU A 254 11.59 13.47 4.83
C LEU A 254 12.66 14.19 4.01
N LEU A 255 13.46 13.42 3.29
CA LEU A 255 14.57 13.91 2.45
C LEU A 255 14.23 13.70 0.98
N ARG A 256 14.11 14.78 0.19
CA ARG A 256 13.61 14.72 -1.20
C ARG A 256 14.59 15.16 -2.29
N LYS A 257 15.62 15.95 -1.98
CA LYS A 257 16.50 16.60 -2.96
C LYS A 257 17.96 16.18 -2.74
N GLY A 258 18.78 16.25 -3.81
CA GLY A 258 20.20 15.87 -3.77
C GLY A 258 20.40 14.36 -3.92
N SER A 259 21.46 13.82 -3.31
CA SER A 259 21.68 12.39 -3.11
C SER A 259 21.40 12.06 -1.62
N PRO A 260 20.13 11.78 -1.23
CA PRO A 260 19.76 11.66 0.18
C PRO A 260 20.50 10.55 0.92
N LEU A 261 20.94 9.51 0.22
CA LEU A 261 21.68 8.39 0.82
C LEU A 261 23.07 8.81 1.29
N ASN A 262 23.67 9.83 0.66
CA ASN A 262 25.00 10.34 1.03
C ASN A 262 24.90 11.65 1.83
N SER A 263 23.74 11.96 2.40
CA SER A 263 23.47 13.25 3.03
C SER A 263 23.67 13.20 4.54
N ARG A 264 24.20 14.30 5.10
CA ARG A 264 24.37 14.44 6.56
C ARG A 264 23.03 14.38 7.30
N GLU A 265 21.95 14.82 6.66
CA GLU A 265 20.60 14.76 7.20
C GLU A 265 20.11 13.31 7.37
N ALA A 266 20.46 12.41 6.45
CA ALA A 266 20.09 11.00 6.57
C ALA A 266 20.86 10.33 7.72
N GLY A 267 22.16 10.59 7.83
CA GLY A 267 22.98 10.18 8.96
C GLY A 267 22.45 10.68 10.30
N THR A 268 22.09 11.97 10.38
CA THR A 268 21.51 12.58 11.58
C THR A 268 20.18 11.92 11.95
N ALA A 269 19.33 11.59 10.98
CA ALA A 269 18.08 10.89 11.24
C ALA A 269 18.33 9.51 11.89
N LEU A 270 19.29 8.74 11.36
CA LEU A 270 19.70 7.45 11.92
C LEU A 270 20.32 7.60 13.32
N LEU A 271 21.17 8.61 13.53
CA LEU A 271 21.76 8.95 14.83
C LEU A 271 20.68 9.29 15.88
N CYS A 272 19.60 9.96 15.49
CA CYS A 272 18.45 10.21 16.39
C CYS A 272 17.57 8.97 16.64
N GLY A 273 17.97 7.79 16.16
CA GLY A 273 17.26 6.52 16.31
C GLY A 273 16.08 6.35 15.36
N LYS A 274 15.94 7.20 14.33
CA LYS A 274 14.92 6.99 13.30
C LYS A 274 15.34 5.87 12.37
N LYS A 275 14.36 5.11 11.91
CA LYS A 275 14.55 4.01 10.96
C LYS A 275 13.94 4.38 9.62
N LEU A 276 14.44 3.77 8.56
CA LEU A 276 13.93 3.99 7.22
C LEU A 276 12.52 3.39 7.10
N LYS A 277 11.53 4.24 6.82
CA LYS A 277 10.10 3.88 6.68
C LYS A 277 9.67 3.79 5.21
N ARG A 278 10.33 4.53 4.33
CA ARG A 278 10.00 4.56 2.89
C ARG A 278 11.21 5.00 2.08
N ALA A 279 11.40 4.36 0.94
CA ALA A 279 12.42 4.72 -0.05
C ALA A 279 11.94 4.34 -1.45
N LYS A 280 12.61 4.86 -2.48
CA LYS A 280 12.51 4.29 -3.81
C LYS A 280 13.45 3.08 -3.89
N VAL A 281 12.93 1.96 -4.38
CA VAL A 281 13.65 0.70 -4.58
C VAL A 281 13.67 0.43 -6.07
N VAL A 282 14.87 0.22 -6.59
CA VAL A 282 15.12 -0.23 -7.96
C VAL A 282 15.60 -1.67 -7.88
N ILE A 283 14.93 -2.56 -8.61
CA ILE A 283 15.34 -3.95 -8.75
C ILE A 283 15.67 -4.16 -10.23
N ALA A 284 16.85 -4.66 -10.54
CA ALA A 284 17.27 -5.05 -11.87
C ALA A 284 17.36 -6.58 -11.94
N HIS A 285 16.82 -7.17 -12.99
CA HIS A 285 16.89 -8.60 -13.26
C HIS A 285 17.17 -8.82 -14.74
N SER A 286 18.32 -9.40 -15.08
CA SER A 286 18.78 -9.48 -16.47
C SER A 286 18.78 -8.06 -17.10
N ASP A 287 18.06 -7.85 -18.20
CA ASP A 287 17.93 -6.54 -18.87
C ASP A 287 16.75 -5.69 -18.35
N ASP A 288 15.93 -6.25 -17.45
CA ASP A 288 14.73 -5.60 -16.94
C ASP A 288 15.01 -4.77 -15.69
N VAL A 289 14.48 -3.56 -15.66
CA VAL A 289 14.59 -2.65 -14.50
C VAL A 289 13.21 -2.26 -13.99
N PHE A 290 12.98 -2.59 -12.73
CA PHE A 290 11.78 -2.30 -11.97
C PHE A 290 12.05 -1.17 -10.99
N SER A 291 11.10 -0.27 -10.78
CA SER A 291 11.26 0.85 -9.84
C SER A 291 9.95 1.15 -9.12
N ALA A 292 9.93 1.08 -7.79
CA ALA A 292 8.78 1.46 -6.98
C ALA A 292 9.20 2.31 -5.79
N THR A 293 8.30 3.15 -5.27
CA THR A 293 8.41 3.62 -3.90
C THR A 293 7.81 2.54 -3.00
N VAL A 294 8.58 2.04 -2.05
CA VAL A 294 8.17 0.97 -1.16
C VAL A 294 8.09 1.52 0.27
N ASP A 295 7.00 1.18 0.95
CA ASP A 295 6.80 1.49 2.36
C ASP A 295 7.22 0.28 3.21
N ALA A 296 7.67 0.53 4.43
CA ALA A 296 8.07 -0.51 5.40
C ALA A 296 6.94 -1.50 5.71
N ASP A 297 5.67 -1.13 5.51
CA ASP A 297 4.49 -1.99 5.68
C ASP A 297 4.11 -2.77 4.40
N PHE A 298 5.05 -2.88 3.45
CA PHE A 298 4.94 -3.56 2.16
C PHE A 298 3.84 -3.02 1.25
N ALA A 299 3.56 -1.71 1.34
CA ALA A 299 2.82 -1.01 0.29
C ALA A 299 3.76 -0.62 -0.87
N PHE A 300 3.48 -1.13 -2.07
CA PHE A 300 4.22 -0.82 -3.29
C PHE A 300 3.53 0.29 -4.07
N ARG A 301 4.22 1.41 -4.27
CA ARG A 301 3.67 2.62 -4.88
C ARG A 301 4.35 2.90 -6.20
N SER A 302 3.53 3.11 -7.23
CA SER A 302 3.97 3.53 -8.56
C SER A 302 5.09 2.65 -9.12
N LEU A 303 4.97 1.33 -8.96
CA LEU A 303 5.87 0.36 -9.58
C LEU A 303 5.85 0.56 -11.10
N LYS A 304 6.98 0.97 -11.63
CA LYS A 304 7.27 1.02 -13.07
C LYS A 304 7.72 -0.36 -13.49
N LEU A 305 6.98 -0.92 -14.43
CA LEU A 305 7.30 -2.19 -15.06
C LEU A 305 8.16 -1.93 -16.31
N PRO A 306 9.05 -2.88 -16.68
CA PRO A 306 9.70 -2.89 -17.97
C PRO A 306 8.71 -2.84 -19.14
N LYS A 307 9.23 -2.60 -20.34
CA LYS A 307 8.41 -2.58 -21.55
C LYS A 307 8.10 -4.03 -21.96
N GLY A 308 6.83 -4.40 -21.91
CA GLY A 308 6.35 -5.68 -22.42
C GLY A 308 6.35 -5.76 -23.95
N GLU A 309 6.32 -6.99 -24.45
CA GLU A 309 6.33 -7.32 -25.88
C GLU A 309 4.94 -7.65 -26.42
N GLN A 310 3.98 -7.98 -25.54
CA GLN A 310 2.66 -8.42 -25.94
C GLN A 310 1.84 -7.28 -26.59
N THR A 311 1.10 -7.61 -27.65
CA THR A 311 0.24 -6.65 -28.36
C THR A 311 -1.24 -6.78 -28.01
N GLU A 312 -1.68 -8.00 -27.71
CA GLU A 312 -3.07 -8.28 -27.34
C GLU A 312 -3.36 -7.85 -25.90
N ALA A 313 -4.61 -7.47 -25.61
CA ALA A 313 -4.97 -6.95 -24.29
C ALA A 313 -4.77 -7.99 -23.17
N ALA A 314 -5.19 -9.23 -23.39
CA ALA A 314 -5.04 -10.33 -22.43
C ALA A 314 -3.55 -10.67 -22.19
N GLY A 315 -2.77 -10.83 -23.26
CA GLY A 315 -1.34 -11.09 -23.17
C GLY A 315 -0.58 -9.97 -22.45
N ARG A 316 -0.89 -8.69 -22.72
CA ARG A 316 -0.30 -7.55 -22.00
C ARG A 316 -0.62 -7.57 -20.51
N PHE A 317 -1.84 -7.95 -20.14
CA PHE A 317 -2.21 -8.07 -18.74
C PHE A 317 -1.42 -9.19 -18.04
N GLU A 318 -1.38 -10.38 -18.64
CA GLU A 318 -0.67 -11.54 -18.11
C GLU A 318 0.84 -11.25 -17.95
N GLU A 319 1.48 -10.71 -18.98
CA GLU A 319 2.89 -10.30 -18.94
C GLU A 319 3.17 -9.30 -17.82
N ARG A 320 2.29 -8.32 -17.63
CA ARG A 320 2.42 -7.34 -16.54
C ARG A 320 2.27 -7.98 -15.16
N MET A 321 1.39 -8.97 -15.01
CA MET A 321 1.24 -9.69 -13.74
C MET A 321 2.49 -10.53 -13.42
N LEU A 322 3.11 -11.17 -14.41
CA LEU A 322 4.40 -11.86 -14.25
C LEU A 322 5.54 -10.91 -13.87
N MET A 323 5.54 -9.69 -14.43
CA MET A 323 6.50 -8.65 -14.07
C MET A 323 6.28 -8.15 -12.62
N ILE A 324 5.03 -7.98 -12.19
CA ILE A 324 4.68 -7.66 -10.80
C ILE A 324 5.15 -8.77 -9.86
N GLU A 325 4.93 -10.03 -10.24
CA GLU A 325 5.40 -11.23 -9.55
C GLU A 325 6.91 -11.26 -9.38
N THR A 326 7.65 -11.00 -10.45
CA THR A 326 9.12 -10.91 -10.41
C THR A 326 9.59 -9.87 -9.40
N PHE A 327 8.96 -8.69 -9.36
CA PHE A 327 9.32 -7.64 -8.42
C PHE A 327 9.04 -8.04 -6.96
N TRP A 328 7.82 -8.46 -6.63
CA TRP A 328 7.50 -8.76 -5.23
C TRP A 328 8.19 -10.03 -4.72
N SER A 329 8.47 -11.01 -5.59
CA SER A 329 9.19 -12.22 -5.21
C SER A 329 10.64 -11.92 -4.84
N ALA A 330 11.33 -11.08 -5.63
CA ALA A 330 12.66 -10.59 -5.29
C ALA A 330 12.65 -9.82 -3.97
N TRP A 331 11.66 -8.95 -3.76
CA TRP A 331 11.50 -8.20 -2.50
C TRP A 331 11.35 -9.12 -1.28
N LEU A 332 10.46 -10.13 -1.37
CA LEU A 332 10.25 -11.07 -0.27
C LEU A 332 11.44 -11.98 -0.02
N ALA A 333 12.25 -12.29 -1.03
CA ALA A 333 13.48 -13.05 -0.83
C ALA A 333 14.56 -12.26 -0.08
N LEU A 334 14.67 -10.94 -0.33
CA LEU A 334 15.53 -10.07 0.47
C LEU A 334 15.05 -10.02 1.93
N PHE A 335 13.73 -10.00 2.13
CA PHE A 335 13.15 -10.05 3.47
C PHE A 335 13.40 -11.38 4.17
N ASP A 336 13.29 -12.51 3.47
CA ASP A 336 13.63 -13.82 4.01
C ASP A 336 15.08 -13.90 4.45
N ARG A 337 16.01 -13.35 3.66
CA ARG A 337 17.43 -13.24 4.01
C ARG A 337 17.63 -12.42 5.28
N PHE A 338 16.91 -11.30 5.41
CA PHE A 338 16.95 -10.48 6.61
C PHE A 338 16.43 -11.25 7.83
N LEU A 339 15.34 -11.99 7.71
CA LEU A 339 14.79 -12.79 8.81
C LEU A 339 15.75 -13.89 9.27
N ASP A 340 16.42 -14.57 8.33
CA ASP A 340 17.43 -15.57 8.65
C ASP A 340 18.58 -14.94 9.47
N LEU A 341 19.03 -13.74 9.08
CA LEU A 341 20.04 -13.00 9.83
C LEU A 341 19.52 -12.49 11.19
N ARG A 342 18.28 -12.00 11.23
CA ARG A 342 17.66 -11.35 12.38
C ARG A 342 17.36 -12.32 13.53
N THR A 343 17.17 -13.59 13.20
CA THR A 343 16.88 -14.68 14.15
C THR A 343 18.13 -15.42 14.62
N ASP A 344 19.25 -15.34 13.89
CA ASP A 344 20.56 -15.80 14.38
C ASP A 344 21.12 -14.80 15.40
N THR A 345 21.06 -15.15 16.69
CA THR A 345 21.51 -14.27 17.79
C THR A 345 22.97 -13.84 17.65
N GLN A 346 23.87 -14.72 17.17
CA GLN A 346 25.29 -14.40 17.07
C GLN A 346 25.57 -13.52 15.85
N ALA A 347 24.99 -13.84 14.70
CA ALA A 347 25.15 -13.06 13.49
C ALA A 347 24.45 -11.70 13.59
N TRP A 348 23.29 -11.64 14.25
CA TRP A 348 22.57 -10.41 14.51
C TRP A 348 23.35 -9.45 15.39
N ALA A 349 23.93 -9.93 16.51
CA ALA A 349 24.73 -9.08 17.40
C ALA A 349 25.92 -8.42 16.66
N LYS A 350 26.63 -9.18 15.83
CA LYS A 350 27.73 -8.67 14.99
C LYS A 350 27.23 -7.66 13.94
N THR A 351 26.08 -7.94 13.33
CA THR A 351 25.47 -7.05 12.34
C THR A 351 25.03 -5.73 12.97
N LEU A 352 24.40 -5.79 14.14
CA LEU A 352 23.94 -4.61 14.87
C LEU A 352 25.13 -3.70 15.27
N ASP A 353 26.23 -4.29 15.74
CA ASP A 353 27.46 -3.53 16.02
C ASP A 353 28.02 -2.87 14.74
N ALA A 354 28.07 -3.61 13.63
CA ALA A 354 28.51 -3.06 12.35
C ALA A 354 27.58 -1.95 11.82
N MET A 355 26.27 -2.06 12.01
CA MET A 355 25.30 -1.01 11.65
C MET A 355 25.49 0.26 12.50
N ARG A 356 25.73 0.11 13.80
CA ARG A 356 26.03 1.25 14.70
C ARG A 356 27.30 1.97 14.29
N GLN A 357 28.35 1.22 13.97
CA GLN A 357 29.61 1.77 13.45
C GLN A 357 29.41 2.46 12.09
N TRP A 358 28.60 1.89 11.21
CA TRP A 358 28.26 2.49 9.93
C TRP A 358 27.54 3.82 10.11
N ILE A 359 26.55 3.89 11.00
CA ILE A 359 25.82 5.13 11.32
C ILE A 359 26.76 6.18 11.95
N ALA A 360 27.67 5.77 12.83
CA ALA A 360 28.63 6.68 13.45
C ALA A 360 29.49 7.43 12.42
N ARG A 361 29.88 6.78 11.31
CA ARG A 361 30.66 7.42 10.24
C ARG A 361 29.93 8.57 9.56
N PHE A 362 28.60 8.56 9.51
CA PHE A 362 27.85 9.71 8.98
C PHE A 362 27.91 10.95 9.90
N GLY A 363 28.20 10.76 11.19
CA GLY A 363 28.34 11.86 12.16
C GLY A 363 29.72 12.52 12.17
N GLU A 364 30.73 11.87 11.59
CA GLU A 364 32.14 12.33 11.61
C GLU A 364 32.53 13.22 10.41
N VAL A 365 31.63 13.43 9.44
CA VAL A 365 31.87 14.25 8.23
C VAL A 365 31.20 15.63 8.31
#